data_AF-A0A3N4M276-F1
#
_entry.id   AF-A0A3N4M276-F1
#
_cell.length_a   1.000
_cell.length_b   1.000
_cell.length_c   1.000
_cell.angle_alpha   90.00
_cell.angle_beta   90.00
_cell.angle_gamma   90.00
#
_symmetry.space_group_name_H-M   'P 1'
#
loop_
_entity.id
_entity.type
_entity.pdbx_description
1 polymer ?
#
loop_
_entity_poly.entity_id
_entity_poly.type
_entity_poly.pdbx_seq_one_letter_code
_entity_poly.pdbx_strand_id
1 'polypeptide(L)'
;MRTSHPRNVIPKTITLPSGYEMPRLGYGVYQIPGEFCNTVVCEALARDYRHTDTTTAYRNDFTCAYVVDFVATFGIPSKRNAILPRSEIFFTNKLPPKLRGPIARGTRFQPPAVTPEEPNPPIPQGSEYLYELARKYQKTPAQILFRWSLQKGCVPIVKTVNRERMEENMGIWDWELEDEDVLQLETTEYKPHAGRLVEEGESLWG
;
A
#
# COMPACT_ATOMS: atom_id res chain seq x y z
N MET A 1 -22.48 -30.19 -5.08
CA MET A 1 -22.63 -29.37 -3.86
C MET A 1 -21.40 -28.48 -3.78
N ARG A 2 -21.53 -27.16 -3.93
CA ARG A 2 -20.39 -26.24 -3.78
C ARG A 2 -20.01 -26.23 -2.30
N THR A 3 -18.82 -26.72 -1.98
CA THR A 3 -18.24 -26.62 -0.64
C THR A 3 -18.09 -25.15 -0.31
N SER A 4 -18.91 -24.66 0.63
CA SER A 4 -18.78 -23.31 1.17
C SER A 4 -17.43 -23.23 1.89
N HIS A 5 -16.44 -22.61 1.24
CA HIS A 5 -15.20 -22.25 1.90
C HIS A 5 -15.55 -21.30 3.05
N PRO A 6 -15.03 -21.52 4.28
CA PRO A 6 -15.21 -20.55 5.35
C PRO A 6 -14.59 -19.23 4.88
N ARG A 7 -15.39 -18.15 4.85
CA ARG A 7 -14.93 -16.80 4.49
C ARG A 7 -13.67 -16.49 5.29
N ASN A 8 -12.51 -16.48 4.63
CA ASN A 8 -11.25 -16.23 5.32
C ASN A 8 -11.14 -14.71 5.53
N VAL A 9 -11.57 -14.27 6.72
CA VAL A 9 -11.42 -12.87 7.16
C VAL A 9 -9.93 -12.63 7.37
N ILE A 10 -9.31 -11.88 6.46
CA ILE A 10 -7.91 -11.48 6.61
C ILE A 10 -7.82 -10.48 7.77
N PRO A 11 -6.95 -10.72 8.77
CA PRO A 11 -6.78 -9.79 9.88
C PRO A 11 -6.27 -8.43 9.37
N LYS A 12 -6.69 -7.34 10.01
CA LYS A 12 -6.26 -5.98 9.63
C LYS A 12 -4.79 -5.71 9.93
N THR A 13 -4.15 -6.53 10.77
CA THR A 13 -2.76 -6.42 11.15
C THR A 13 -1.97 -7.69 10.83
N ILE A 14 -0.65 -7.56 10.82
CA ILE A 14 0.29 -8.67 10.76
C ILE A 14 1.37 -8.46 11.83
N THR A 15 1.71 -9.53 12.54
CA THR A 15 2.81 -9.55 13.50
C THR A 15 4.13 -9.64 12.73
N LEU A 16 5.02 -8.68 12.95
CA LEU A 16 6.38 -8.70 12.42
C LEU A 16 7.25 -9.68 13.22
N PRO A 17 8.40 -10.14 12.68
CA PRO A 17 9.35 -10.98 13.44
C PRO A 17 9.84 -10.36 14.76
N SER A 18 9.76 -9.03 14.87
CA SER A 18 10.06 -8.28 16.09
C SER A 18 8.97 -8.37 17.17
N GLY A 19 7.81 -8.96 16.87
CA GLY A 19 6.65 -9.03 17.76
C GLY A 19 5.71 -7.82 17.71
N TYR A 20 6.06 -6.77 16.95
CA TYR A 20 5.19 -5.61 16.76
C TYR A 20 4.11 -5.88 15.71
N GLU A 21 2.95 -5.25 15.89
CA GLU A 21 1.84 -5.29 14.94
C GLU A 21 1.99 -4.20 13.86
N MET A 22 1.79 -4.57 12.61
CA MET A 22 1.76 -3.65 11.46
C MET A 22 0.40 -3.73 10.76
N PRO A 23 -0.29 -2.61 10.48
CA PRO A 23 -1.50 -2.61 9.66
C PRO A 23 -1.22 -3.10 8.24
N ARG A 24 -2.09 -3.99 7.74
CA ARG A 24 -1.96 -4.62 6.42
C ARG A 24 -2.37 -3.75 5.24
N LEU A 25 -2.95 -2.58 5.49
CA LEU A 25 -3.22 -1.56 4.47
C LEU A 25 -2.54 -0.26 4.89
N GLY A 26 -1.56 0.18 4.09
CA GLY A 26 -0.86 1.44 4.30
C GLY A 26 -1.33 2.53 3.35
N TYR A 27 -1.03 3.77 3.73
CA TYR A 27 -1.34 4.97 2.99
C TYR A 27 -0.05 5.72 2.63
N GLY A 28 0.29 5.73 1.33
CA GLY A 28 1.50 6.34 0.81
C GLY A 28 1.30 7.79 0.38
N VAL A 29 2.28 8.65 0.63
CA VAL A 29 2.24 10.08 0.26
C VAL A 29 3.13 10.46 -0.92
N TYR A 30 3.53 9.48 -1.75
CA TYR A 30 4.33 9.74 -2.95
C TYR A 30 3.63 10.72 -3.89
N GLN A 31 4.39 11.69 -4.42
CA GLN A 31 3.91 12.77 -5.31
C GLN A 31 2.83 13.70 -4.71
N ILE A 32 2.58 13.65 -3.40
CA ILE A 32 1.72 14.64 -2.73
C ILE A 32 2.60 15.84 -2.37
N PRO A 33 2.32 17.05 -2.88
CA PRO A 33 3.07 18.24 -2.49
C PRO A 33 3.02 18.45 -0.96
N GLY A 34 4.12 18.93 -0.39
CA GLY A 34 4.27 19.06 1.06
C GLY A 34 3.17 19.89 1.73
N GLU A 35 2.66 20.92 1.05
CA GLU A 35 1.58 21.79 1.53
C GLU A 35 0.21 21.10 1.63
N PHE A 36 -0.01 20.02 0.88
CA PHE A 36 -1.25 19.24 0.92
C PHE A 36 -1.12 17.94 1.73
N CYS A 37 0.10 17.54 2.07
CA CYS A 37 0.37 16.29 2.78
C CYS A 37 -0.36 16.24 4.12
N ASN A 38 -0.43 17.38 4.84
CA ASN A 38 -1.12 17.46 6.11
C ASN A 38 -2.61 17.06 5.99
N THR A 39 -3.29 17.68 5.03
CA THR A 39 -4.73 17.52 4.81
C THR A 39 -5.02 16.09 4.40
N VAL A 40 -4.23 15.55 3.45
CA VAL A 40 -4.45 14.22 2.92
C VAL A 40 -4.18 13.12 3.97
N VAL A 41 -3.14 13.27 4.79
CA VAL A 41 -2.87 12.33 5.90
C VAL A 41 -3.95 12.40 6.96
N CYS A 42 -4.41 13.60 7.35
CA CYS A 42 -5.54 13.76 8.26
C CYS A 42 -6.80 13.05 7.74
N GLU A 43 -7.12 13.20 6.45
CA GLU A 43 -8.29 12.57 5.83
C GLU A 43 -8.17 11.04 5.75
N ALA A 44 -6.97 10.52 5.55
CA ALA A 44 -6.71 9.08 5.61
C ALA A 44 -6.90 8.54 7.04
N LEU A 45 -6.30 9.19 8.06
CA LEU A 45 -6.48 8.79 9.46
C LEU A 45 -7.96 8.83 9.90
N ALA A 46 -8.72 9.82 9.41
CA ALA A 46 -10.16 9.93 9.63
C ALA A 46 -10.97 8.77 9.03
N ARG A 47 -10.40 7.99 8.11
CA ARG A 47 -11.02 6.86 7.40
C ARG A 47 -10.41 5.52 7.78
N ASP A 48 -9.88 5.44 9.00
CA ASP A 48 -9.34 4.21 9.58
C ASP A 48 -8.07 3.65 8.92
N TYR A 49 -7.36 4.49 8.16
CA TYR A 49 -5.95 4.19 7.89
C TYR A 49 -5.15 4.36 9.18
N ARG A 50 -4.26 3.41 9.45
CA ARG A 50 -3.37 3.38 10.62
C ARG A 50 -1.91 3.20 10.26
N HIS A 51 -1.59 3.02 8.99
CA HIS A 51 -0.23 2.92 8.49
C HIS A 51 0.01 4.04 7.47
N THR A 52 0.93 4.95 7.78
CA THR A 52 1.35 6.04 6.88
C THR A 52 2.77 5.78 6.38
N ASP A 53 2.98 5.90 5.07
CA ASP A 53 4.24 5.61 4.40
C ASP A 53 4.77 6.84 3.65
N THR A 54 6.00 7.23 3.98
CA THR A 54 6.73 8.33 3.31
C THR A 54 8.21 7.98 3.10
N THR A 55 8.96 8.92 2.53
CA THR A 55 10.42 8.95 2.49
C THR A 55 10.88 10.40 2.45
N THR A 56 12.05 10.69 3.03
CA THR A 56 12.68 12.01 2.92
C THR A 56 12.86 12.46 1.46
N ALA A 57 12.99 11.52 0.52
CA ALA A 57 13.08 11.84 -0.91
C ALA A 57 11.82 12.55 -1.45
N TYR A 58 10.65 12.37 -0.82
CA TYR A 58 9.40 13.02 -1.24
C TYR A 58 9.30 14.47 -0.75
N ARG A 59 10.19 14.89 0.17
CA ARG A 59 10.21 16.24 0.77
C ARG A 59 8.89 16.65 1.44
N ASN A 60 8.11 15.67 1.87
CA ASN A 60 6.85 15.84 2.59
C ASN A 60 6.78 15.02 3.89
N ASP A 61 7.89 14.38 4.28
CA ASP A 61 7.99 13.54 5.47
C ASP A 61 7.84 14.36 6.76
N PHE A 62 8.38 15.58 6.80
CA PHE A 62 8.15 16.50 7.91
C PHE A 62 6.66 16.82 8.11
N THR A 63 5.95 17.16 7.04
CA THR A 63 4.51 17.44 7.12
C THR A 63 3.72 16.20 7.54
N CYS A 64 4.09 15.03 7.03
CA CYS A 64 3.46 13.76 7.39
C CYS A 64 3.64 13.45 8.88
N ALA A 65 4.87 13.57 9.40
CA ALA A 65 5.18 13.38 10.82
C ALA A 65 4.46 14.39 11.71
N TYR A 66 4.47 15.67 11.32
CA TYR A 66 3.75 16.72 12.04
C TYR A 66 2.27 16.39 12.24
N VAL A 67 1.60 15.87 11.20
CA VAL A 67 0.18 15.50 11.32
C VAL A 67 -0.04 14.31 12.23
N VAL A 68 0.84 13.31 12.19
CA VAL A 68 0.75 12.16 13.11
C VAL A 68 0.83 12.62 14.57
N ASP A 69 1.77 13.50 14.89
CA ASP A 69 1.94 14.03 16.25
C ASP A 69 0.79 14.97 16.63
N PHE A 70 0.33 15.81 15.69
CA PHE A 70 -0.81 16.70 15.88
C PHE A 70 -2.08 15.90 16.21
N VAL A 71 -2.40 14.88 15.42
CA VAL A 71 -3.61 14.07 15.60
C VAL A 71 -3.54 13.27 16.91
N ALA A 72 -2.35 12.80 17.30
CA ALA A 72 -2.17 12.13 18.58
C ALA A 72 -2.37 13.04 19.80
N THR A 73 -2.11 14.34 19.64
CA THR A 73 -2.18 15.32 20.73
C THR A 73 -3.52 16.05 20.78
N PHE A 74 -4.04 16.46 19.63
CA PHE A 74 -5.19 17.35 19.49
C PHE A 74 -6.40 16.69 18.84
N GLY A 75 -6.24 15.46 18.35
CA GLY A 75 -7.27 14.72 17.61
C GLY A 75 -7.38 15.10 16.14
N ILE A 76 -8.27 14.40 15.44
CA ILE A 76 -8.50 14.57 14.01
C ILE A 76 -9.32 15.84 13.77
N PRO A 77 -8.81 16.84 13.00
CA PRO A 77 -9.52 18.10 12.78
C PRO A 77 -10.94 17.95 12.23
N SER A 78 -11.15 16.99 11.33
CA SER A 78 -12.44 16.70 10.68
C SER A 78 -13.42 15.91 11.57
N LYS A 79 -12.96 15.36 12.69
CA LYS A 79 -13.76 14.54 13.63
C LYS A 79 -13.42 14.96 15.07
N ARG A 80 -13.77 16.21 15.45
CA ARG A 80 -13.51 16.76 16.80
C ARG A 80 -13.72 15.69 17.88
N ASN A 81 -12.76 15.54 18.80
CA ASN A 81 -12.68 14.53 19.86
C ASN A 81 -12.30 13.09 19.44
N ALA A 82 -12.07 12.81 18.16
CA ALA A 82 -11.40 11.57 17.75
C ALA A 82 -9.89 11.70 17.94
N ILE A 83 -9.45 11.66 19.21
CA ILE A 83 -8.04 11.50 19.55
C ILE A 83 -7.62 10.11 19.10
N LEU A 84 -6.60 10.05 18.24
CA LEU A 84 -6.02 8.79 17.79
C LEU A 84 -4.64 8.65 18.44
N PRO A 85 -4.48 7.79 19.47
CA PRO A 85 -3.21 7.66 20.17
C PRO A 85 -2.06 7.39 19.22
N ARG A 86 -0.88 7.97 19.49
CA ARG A 86 0.31 7.76 18.66
C ARG A 86 0.64 6.27 18.51
N SER A 87 0.35 5.45 19.52
CA SER A 87 0.55 4.00 19.52
C SER A 87 -0.34 3.25 18.51
N GLU A 88 -1.43 3.85 18.05
CA GLU A 88 -2.29 3.27 17.01
C GLU A 88 -1.81 3.60 15.59
N ILE A 89 -0.81 4.47 15.44
CA ILE A 89 -0.31 4.90 14.14
C ILE A 89 1.05 4.24 13.85
N PHE A 90 1.09 3.41 12.83
CA PHE A 90 2.31 2.88 12.26
C PHE A 90 2.87 3.87 11.22
N PHE A 91 3.99 4.52 11.53
CA PHE A 91 4.61 5.52 10.66
C PHE A 91 5.90 4.98 10.06
N THR A 92 5.97 4.94 8.74
CA THR A 92 7.12 4.46 7.97
C THR A 92 7.80 5.63 7.25
N ASN A 93 9.09 5.84 7.50
CA ASN A 93 9.95 6.74 6.73
C ASN A 93 11.18 5.97 6.24
N LYS A 94 11.80 6.44 5.15
CA LYS A 94 12.95 5.77 4.51
C LYS A 94 14.10 6.75 4.41
N LEU A 95 15.29 6.30 4.83
CA LEU A 95 16.51 7.09 4.68
C LEU A 95 16.93 7.13 3.20
N PRO A 96 17.24 8.31 2.64
CA PRO A 96 17.70 8.43 1.28
C PRO A 96 19.10 7.79 1.13
N PRO A 97 19.45 7.25 -0.05
CA PRO A 97 20.75 6.59 -0.28
C PRO A 97 21.97 7.44 0.11
N LYS A 98 21.89 8.76 -0.09
CA LYS A 98 22.95 9.72 0.23
C LYS A 98 23.26 9.83 1.74
N LEU A 99 22.35 9.37 2.60
CA LEU A 99 22.49 9.37 4.07
C LEU A 99 22.79 7.96 4.63
N ARG A 100 23.10 6.97 3.79
CA ARG A 100 23.48 5.63 4.24
C ARG A 100 24.84 5.67 4.94
N GLY A 101 24.85 5.45 6.26
CA GLY A 101 26.06 5.23 7.04
C GLY A 101 26.74 3.88 6.74
N PRO A 102 27.96 3.64 7.26
CA PRO A 102 28.76 2.44 6.97
C PRO A 102 28.06 1.10 7.25
N ILE A 103 27.08 1.07 8.17
CA ILE A 103 26.30 -0.11 8.57
C ILE A 103 25.27 -0.52 7.51
N ALA A 104 24.75 0.41 6.71
CA ALA A 104 23.72 0.14 5.69
C ALA A 104 24.27 -0.57 4.42
N ARG A 105 25.55 -0.95 4.42
CA ARG A 105 26.20 -1.73 3.34
C ARG A 105 26.05 -3.25 3.51
N GLY A 106 25.66 -3.73 4.69
CA GLY A 106 25.83 -5.13 5.11
C GLY A 106 24.74 -6.13 4.73
N THR A 107 23.53 -5.71 4.36
CA THR A 107 22.45 -6.64 4.01
C THR A 107 21.67 -6.12 2.81
N ARG A 108 22.18 -6.42 1.61
CA ARG A 108 21.33 -6.36 0.41
C ARG A 108 20.52 -7.64 0.42
N PHE A 109 19.21 -7.56 0.69
CA PHE A 109 18.32 -8.65 0.31
C PHE A 109 18.44 -8.80 -1.20
N GLN A 110 19.15 -9.82 -1.65
CA GLN A 110 19.10 -10.23 -3.04
C GLN A 110 17.84 -11.09 -3.16
N PRO A 111 16.83 -10.66 -3.93
CA PRO A 111 15.76 -11.57 -4.26
C PRO A 111 16.38 -12.82 -4.94
N PRO A 112 15.83 -14.03 -4.71
CA PRO A 112 16.33 -15.22 -5.38
C PRO A 112 16.37 -14.99 -6.88
N ALA A 113 17.46 -15.43 -7.52
CA ALA A 113 17.63 -15.31 -8.96
C ALA A 113 16.46 -16.00 -9.66
N VAL A 114 15.72 -15.26 -10.49
CA VAL A 114 14.70 -15.83 -11.38
C VAL A 114 15.44 -16.61 -12.45
N THR A 115 15.25 -17.93 -12.51
CA THR A 115 15.73 -18.77 -13.61
C THR A 115 15.06 -18.33 -14.91
N PRO A 116 15.79 -18.22 -16.03
CA PRO A 116 15.22 -17.75 -17.30
C PRO A 116 14.40 -18.87 -17.94
N GLU A 117 13.17 -19.08 -17.45
CA GLU A 117 12.13 -19.80 -18.19
C GLU A 117 11.25 -18.80 -18.92
N GLU A 118 10.75 -19.23 -20.08
CA GLU A 118 10.22 -18.48 -21.22
C GLU A 118 9.42 -17.20 -20.92
N PRO A 119 9.49 -16.17 -21.79
CA PRO A 119 8.79 -14.91 -21.56
C PRO A 119 7.28 -15.14 -21.50
N ASN A 120 6.70 -14.92 -20.32
CA ASN A 120 5.26 -14.94 -20.16
C ASN A 120 4.61 -13.78 -20.93
N PRO A 121 3.37 -13.99 -21.41
CA PRO A 121 2.69 -13.02 -22.25
C PRO A 121 2.51 -11.67 -21.51
N PRO A 122 2.57 -10.55 -22.24
CA PRO A 122 2.44 -9.24 -21.64
C PRO A 122 1.04 -9.05 -21.05
N ILE A 123 0.97 -8.38 -19.90
CA ILE A 123 -0.28 -7.86 -19.36
C ILE A 123 -0.86 -6.85 -20.39
N PRO A 124 -2.07 -7.06 -20.92
CA PRO A 124 -2.79 -5.97 -21.56
C PRO A 124 -3.04 -4.93 -20.47
N GLN A 125 -2.59 -3.69 -20.66
CA GLN A 125 -2.86 -2.60 -19.73
C GLN A 125 -4.36 -2.58 -19.36
N GLY A 126 -4.67 -2.74 -18.07
CA GLY A 126 -6.06 -2.88 -17.62
C GLY A 126 -6.74 -4.11 -18.22
N SER A 127 -6.19 -5.30 -17.95
CA SER A 127 -6.67 -6.56 -18.54
C SER A 127 -8.19 -6.66 -18.41
N GLU A 128 -8.85 -7.03 -19.51
CA GLU A 128 -10.29 -7.30 -19.54
C GLU A 128 -10.73 -8.16 -18.35
N TYR A 129 -9.87 -9.13 -18.00
CA TYR A 129 -9.98 -9.98 -16.83
C TYR A 129 -10.07 -9.25 -15.49
N LEU A 130 -9.27 -8.20 -15.22
CA LEU A 130 -9.38 -7.43 -13.98
C LEU A 130 -10.77 -6.77 -13.85
N TYR A 131 -11.31 -6.29 -14.96
CA TYR A 131 -12.66 -5.72 -15.00
C TYR A 131 -13.75 -6.81 -14.94
N GLU A 132 -13.50 -8.01 -15.46
CA GLU A 132 -14.38 -9.17 -15.25
C GLU A 132 -14.45 -9.56 -13.78
N LEU A 133 -13.31 -9.61 -13.08
CA LEU A 133 -13.26 -9.85 -11.64
C LEU A 133 -13.99 -8.74 -10.87
N ALA A 134 -13.76 -7.48 -11.23
CA ALA A 134 -14.49 -6.35 -10.65
C ALA A 134 -16.01 -6.54 -10.76
N ARG A 135 -16.51 -7.01 -11.93
CA ARG A 135 -17.93 -7.35 -12.13
C ARG A 135 -18.35 -8.58 -11.31
N LYS A 136 -17.57 -9.67 -11.33
CA LYS A 136 -17.83 -10.92 -10.61
C LYS A 136 -18.02 -10.68 -9.11
N TYR A 137 -17.14 -9.89 -8.51
CA TYR A 137 -17.13 -9.61 -7.07
C TYR A 137 -17.93 -8.36 -6.67
N GLN A 138 -18.42 -7.58 -7.64
CA GLN A 138 -19.07 -6.27 -7.41
C GLN A 138 -18.15 -5.33 -6.60
N LYS A 139 -16.88 -5.27 -7.02
CA LYS A 139 -15.81 -4.48 -6.41
C LYS A 139 -15.11 -3.65 -7.48
N THR A 140 -14.33 -2.65 -7.08
CA THR A 140 -13.53 -1.88 -8.03
C THR A 140 -12.24 -2.60 -8.40
N PRO A 141 -11.65 -2.32 -9.58
CA PRO A 141 -10.35 -2.88 -9.95
C PRO A 141 -9.26 -2.67 -8.87
N ALA A 142 -9.29 -1.52 -8.18
CA ALA A 142 -8.37 -1.24 -7.08
C ALA A 142 -8.58 -2.21 -5.89
N GLN A 143 -9.84 -2.43 -5.49
CA GLN A 143 -10.18 -3.39 -4.43
C GLN A 143 -9.77 -4.83 -4.80
N ILE A 144 -9.91 -5.24 -6.07
CA ILE A 144 -9.41 -6.54 -6.56
C ILE A 144 -7.89 -6.65 -6.33
N LEU A 145 -7.12 -5.66 -6.77
CA LEU A 145 -5.65 -5.68 -6.63
C LEU A 145 -5.19 -5.64 -5.16
N PHE A 146 -5.88 -4.88 -4.30
CA PHE A 146 -5.55 -4.86 -2.87
C PHE A 146 -5.88 -6.18 -2.20
N ARG A 147 -7.04 -6.78 -2.53
CA ARG A 147 -7.42 -8.08 -1.98
C ARG A 147 -6.47 -9.18 -2.45
N TRP A 148 -6.10 -9.17 -3.72
CA TRP A 148 -5.06 -10.06 -4.26
C TRP A 148 -3.75 -9.90 -3.50
N SER A 149 -3.27 -8.67 -3.32
CA SER A 149 -2.04 -8.40 -2.56
C SER A 149 -2.11 -8.95 -1.13
N LEU A 150 -3.23 -8.76 -0.44
CA LEU A 150 -3.44 -9.27 0.92
C LEU A 150 -3.45 -10.81 0.98
N GLN A 151 -4.08 -11.48 0.00
CA GLN A 151 -4.12 -12.95 -0.09
C GLN A 151 -2.75 -13.55 -0.43
N LYS A 152 -1.90 -12.82 -1.17
CA LYS A 152 -0.50 -13.17 -1.39
C LYS A 152 0.41 -12.90 -0.18
N GLY A 153 -0.14 -12.38 0.92
CA GLY A 153 0.62 -12.05 2.13
C GLY A 153 1.35 -10.70 2.06
N CYS A 154 1.10 -9.90 1.02
CA CYS A 154 1.68 -8.58 0.86
C CYS A 154 0.85 -7.50 1.57
N VAL A 155 1.49 -6.36 1.86
CA VAL A 155 0.87 -5.19 2.50
C VAL A 155 0.73 -4.10 1.44
N PRO A 156 -0.45 -3.91 0.82
CA PRO A 156 -0.66 -2.83 -0.13
C PRO A 156 -0.48 -1.45 0.53
N ILE A 157 0.28 -0.58 -0.11
CA ILE A 157 0.44 0.83 0.26
C ILE A 157 -0.25 1.68 -0.82
N VAL A 158 -1.41 2.23 -0.49
CA VAL A 158 -2.29 2.90 -1.47
C VAL A 158 -2.09 4.41 -1.42
N LYS A 159 -2.32 5.10 -2.53
CA LYS A 159 -2.23 6.57 -2.60
C LYS A 159 -3.41 7.15 -3.37
N THR A 160 -4.13 8.08 -2.75
CA THR A 160 -5.22 8.83 -3.39
C THR A 160 -5.52 10.12 -2.64
N VAL A 161 -5.70 11.23 -3.34
CA VAL A 161 -6.17 12.48 -2.72
C VAL A 161 -7.70 12.59 -2.69
N ASN A 162 -8.40 11.67 -3.36
CA ASN A 162 -9.85 11.62 -3.40
C ASN A 162 -10.39 10.86 -2.17
N ARG A 163 -11.28 11.51 -1.42
CA ARG A 163 -11.90 11.02 -0.17
C ARG A 163 -12.77 9.78 -0.38
N GLU A 164 -13.58 9.76 -1.44
CA GLU A 164 -14.44 8.63 -1.78
C GLU A 164 -13.60 7.39 -2.08
N ARG A 165 -12.47 7.55 -2.80
CA ARG A 165 -11.52 6.45 -3.01
C ARG A 165 -10.88 5.97 -1.72
N MET A 166 -10.57 6.86 -0.77
CA MET A 166 -10.04 6.44 0.53
C MET A 166 -11.05 5.53 1.26
N GLU A 167 -12.33 5.88 1.23
CA GLU A 167 -13.42 5.10 1.82
C GLU A 167 -13.65 3.79 1.05
N GLU A 168 -13.71 3.84 -0.28
CA GLU A 168 -13.87 2.68 -1.14
C GLU A 168 -12.77 1.65 -0.91
N ASN A 169 -11.51 2.09 -0.82
CA ASN A 169 -10.36 1.23 -0.57
C ASN A 169 -10.47 0.44 0.75
N MET A 170 -11.25 0.92 1.72
CA MET A 170 -11.48 0.20 2.99
C MET A 170 -12.44 -0.98 2.85
N GLY A 171 -13.18 -1.10 1.73
CA GLY A 171 -14.13 -2.18 1.45
C GLY A 171 -13.50 -3.52 1.03
N ILE A 172 -12.30 -3.84 1.53
CA ILE A 172 -11.48 -5.01 1.14
C ILE A 172 -11.43 -6.14 2.18
N TRP A 173 -12.08 -5.96 3.33
CA TRP A 173 -11.92 -6.84 4.50
C TRP A 173 -12.94 -7.98 4.57
N ASP A 174 -14.13 -7.79 4.02
CA ASP A 174 -15.34 -8.61 4.24
C ASP A 174 -15.65 -9.64 3.13
N TRP A 175 -14.73 -9.81 2.18
CA TRP A 175 -14.84 -10.71 1.03
C TRP A 175 -13.46 -11.21 0.60
N GLU A 176 -13.39 -12.22 -0.26
CA GLU A 176 -12.15 -12.77 -0.78
C GLU A 176 -12.25 -13.16 -2.25
N LEU A 177 -11.09 -13.20 -2.92
CA LEU A 177 -10.95 -13.81 -4.24
C LEU A 177 -10.86 -15.32 -4.07
N GLU A 178 -11.52 -16.05 -4.96
CA GLU A 178 -11.33 -17.50 -5.14
C GLU A 178 -9.87 -17.80 -5.53
N ASP A 179 -9.36 -18.96 -5.10
CA ASP A 179 -7.97 -19.36 -5.35
C ASP A 179 -7.61 -19.34 -6.86
N GLU A 180 -8.55 -19.73 -7.72
CA GLU A 180 -8.40 -19.67 -9.17
C GLU A 180 -8.20 -18.23 -9.68
N ASP A 181 -8.96 -17.26 -9.15
CA ASP A 181 -8.84 -15.85 -9.55
C ASP A 181 -7.55 -15.23 -9.00
N VAL A 182 -7.09 -15.67 -7.82
CA VAL A 182 -5.78 -15.26 -7.28
C VAL A 182 -4.66 -15.73 -8.18
N LEU A 183 -4.72 -16.99 -8.63
CA LEU A 183 -3.73 -17.60 -9.53
C LEU A 183 -3.73 -16.94 -10.91
N GLN A 184 -4.90 -16.64 -11.48
CA GLN A 184 -4.98 -15.99 -12.80
C GLN A 184 -4.47 -14.54 -12.80
N LEU A 185 -4.42 -13.89 -11.62
CA LEU A 185 -3.77 -12.59 -11.45
C LEU A 185 -2.25 -12.68 -11.26
N GLU A 186 -1.67 -13.88 -11.07
CA GLU A 186 -0.22 -14.04 -10.95
C GLU A 186 0.48 -13.80 -12.30
N THR A 187 1.43 -12.88 -12.31
CA THR A 187 2.29 -12.61 -13.47
C THR A 187 3.75 -12.82 -13.06
N THR A 188 4.59 -13.25 -13.99
CA THR A 188 6.04 -13.42 -13.74
C THR A 188 6.85 -12.18 -14.07
N GLU A 189 6.24 -11.12 -14.62
CA GLU A 189 6.92 -9.86 -14.90
C GLU A 189 6.56 -8.80 -13.84
N TYR A 190 7.50 -8.54 -12.92
CA TYR A 190 7.42 -7.41 -12.00
C TYR A 190 7.78 -6.11 -12.74
N LYS A 191 6.78 -5.32 -13.13
CA LYS A 191 6.96 -3.93 -13.57
C LYS A 191 6.53 -2.98 -12.45
N PRO A 192 7.46 -2.44 -11.64
CA PRO A 192 7.09 -1.51 -10.57
C PRO A 192 6.53 -0.22 -11.18
N HIS A 193 5.21 -0.04 -11.11
CA HIS A 193 4.58 1.23 -11.44
C HIS A 193 4.68 2.20 -10.25
N ALA A 194 5.86 2.78 -10.05
CA ALA A 194 5.96 4.08 -9.40
C ALA A 194 5.70 5.13 -10.49
N GLY A 195 4.42 5.49 -10.69
CA GLY A 195 3.93 6.29 -11.83
C GLY A 195 4.92 7.25 -12.51
N ARG A 196 5.50 6.78 -13.62
CA ARG A 196 5.74 7.41 -14.93
C ARG A 196 6.54 6.40 -15.78
N LEU A 197 6.25 6.27 -17.08
CA LEU A 197 7.21 5.67 -18.01
C LEU A 197 8.44 6.58 -18.03
N VAL A 198 9.54 6.15 -17.43
CA VAL A 198 10.85 6.76 -17.68
C VAL A 198 11.36 6.13 -18.97
N GLU A 199 11.67 6.94 -19.98
CA GLU A 199 12.31 6.45 -21.20
C GLU A 199 13.67 5.82 -20.85
N GLU A 200 14.09 4.81 -21.62
CA GLU A 200 15.37 4.13 -21.42
C GLU A 200 16.52 5.16 -21.41
N GLY A 201 17.14 5.34 -20.24
CA GLY A 201 18.30 6.22 -20.06
C GLY A 201 18.22 7.17 -18.86
N GLU A 202 17.03 7.40 -18.29
CA GLU A 202 16.91 8.25 -17.10
C GLU A 202 17.04 7.46 -15.80
N SER A 203 18.20 7.61 -15.16
CA SER A 203 18.44 7.17 -13.78
C SER A 203 17.49 7.91 -12.83
N LEU A 204 16.69 7.17 -12.06
CA LEU A 204 15.95 7.70 -10.89
C LEU A 204 16.88 8.18 -9.75
N TRP A 205 18.19 8.13 -9.96
CA TRP A 205 19.26 8.55 -9.05
C TRP A 205 20.34 9.34 -9.80
N GLY A 206 19.94 10.32 -10.61
CA GLY A 206 20.80 11.42 -11.05
C GLY A 206 21.02 12.43 -9.91
#